data_AF-A0A7X8BGS5-F1
#
_entry.id   AF-A0A7X8BGS5-F1
#
_cell.length_a   1.000
_cell.length_b   1.000
_cell.length_c   1.000
_cell.angle_alpha   90.00
_cell.angle_beta   90.00
_cell.angle_gamma   90.00
#
_symmetry.space_group_name_H-M   'P 1'
#
loop_
_entity.id
_entity.type
_entity.pdbx_description
1 polymer ?
#
loop_
_entity_poly.entity_id
_entity_poly.type
_entity_poly.pdbx_seq_one_letter_code
_entity_poly.pdbx_strand_id
1 'polypeptide(L)'
;MGPWIREATILRWSELTRDLARQEIGTGEILELLIRDSSPARNVQDSRGLFGEMESLECVWTGDRLGRRAWDVDHAIAYSLWHNNDLWNLFPAASSTNRNKRDRLPTRRLLDHRRETIQETWEFVSSKWPARFFHEAKLFGDALDAGAKGWPERLFRSFCEAMEITALQRGVERWEPEKKQCA
;
A
#
# COMPACT_ATOMS: atom_id res chain seq x y z
N MET A 1 15.54 -10.63 -15.12
CA MET A 1 16.78 -11.01 -14.40
C MET A 1 16.63 -10.73 -12.89
N GLY A 2 15.68 -11.37 -12.21
CA GLY A 2 15.33 -11.06 -10.80
C GLY A 2 15.66 -12.13 -9.75
N PRO A 3 15.52 -13.44 -10.06
CA PRO A 3 15.67 -14.49 -9.03
C PRO A 3 17.07 -14.55 -8.40
N TRP A 4 18.10 -14.25 -9.18
CA TRP A 4 19.50 -14.46 -8.86
C TRP A 4 20.03 -13.37 -7.92
N ILE A 5 19.45 -12.17 -8.00
CA ILE A 5 19.72 -11.11 -7.03
C ILE A 5 19.16 -11.53 -5.67
N ARG A 6 17.90 -12.00 -5.61
CA ARG A 6 17.28 -12.47 -4.36
C ARG A 6 18.08 -13.61 -3.73
N GLU A 7 18.38 -14.67 -4.48
CA GLU A 7 19.09 -15.83 -3.95
C GLU A 7 20.52 -15.46 -3.49
N ALA A 8 21.24 -14.62 -4.25
CA ALA A 8 22.56 -14.15 -3.84
C ALA A 8 22.49 -13.26 -2.59
N THR A 9 21.49 -12.38 -2.48
CA THR A 9 21.28 -11.53 -1.30
C THR A 9 20.98 -12.37 -0.07
N ILE A 10 20.08 -13.35 -0.17
CA ILE A 10 19.73 -14.25 0.94
C ILE A 10 20.97 -15.04 1.41
N LEU A 11 21.76 -15.59 0.48
CA LEU A 11 22.98 -16.30 0.83
C LEU A 11 24.00 -15.38 1.52
N ARG A 12 24.24 -14.17 1.01
CA ARG A 12 25.19 -13.23 1.64
C ARG A 12 24.74 -12.76 3.01
N TRP A 13 23.46 -12.55 3.22
CA TRP A 13 22.93 -12.26 4.55
C TRP A 13 23.10 -13.45 5.50
N SER A 14 22.89 -14.69 5.03
CA SER A 14 23.11 -15.87 5.86
C SER A 14 24.58 -16.03 6.31
N GLU A 15 25.53 -15.71 5.43
CA GLU A 15 26.97 -15.71 5.76
C GLU A 15 27.32 -14.60 6.75
N LEU A 16 26.82 -13.38 6.51
CA LEU A 16 27.06 -12.24 7.40
C LEU A 16 26.48 -12.49 8.80
N THR A 17 25.26 -13.00 8.89
CA THR A 17 24.62 -13.32 10.18
C THR A 17 25.35 -14.42 10.92
N ARG A 18 25.89 -15.44 10.23
CA ARG A 18 26.76 -16.45 10.86
C ARG A 18 27.98 -15.78 11.49
N ASP A 19 28.63 -14.88 10.77
CA ASP A 19 29.85 -14.23 11.24
C ASP A 19 29.55 -13.30 12.43
N LEU A 20 28.41 -12.59 12.42
CA LEU A 20 27.92 -11.79 13.56
C LEU A 20 27.56 -12.66 14.77
N ALA A 21 27.03 -13.86 14.54
CA ALA A 21 26.77 -14.87 15.57
C ALA A 21 28.05 -15.63 15.99
N ARG A 22 29.25 -15.15 15.61
CA ARG A 22 30.54 -15.77 15.94
C ARG A 22 30.62 -17.25 15.56
N GLN A 23 29.94 -17.62 14.48
CA GLN A 23 29.88 -19.00 13.96
C GLN A 23 29.20 -20.01 14.89
N GLU A 24 28.47 -19.56 15.93
CA GLU A 24 27.71 -20.43 16.82
C GLU A 24 26.49 -21.07 16.11
N ILE A 25 25.98 -20.43 15.06
CA ILE A 25 24.86 -20.90 14.23
C ILE A 25 25.35 -21.13 12.81
N GLY A 26 25.01 -22.28 12.20
CA GLY A 26 25.43 -22.62 10.84
C GLY A 26 24.74 -21.78 9.76
N THR A 27 25.42 -21.55 8.64
CA THR A 27 24.86 -20.83 7.47
C THR A 27 23.56 -21.47 6.96
N GLY A 28 23.48 -22.81 6.92
CA GLY A 28 22.29 -23.51 6.46
C GLY A 28 21.06 -23.29 7.35
N GLU A 29 21.25 -23.16 8.66
CA GLU A 29 20.16 -22.92 9.62
C GLU A 29 19.62 -21.48 9.50
N ILE A 30 20.53 -20.51 9.36
CA ILE A 30 20.15 -19.12 9.08
C ILE A 30 19.47 -19.02 7.71
N LEU A 31 19.99 -19.72 6.71
CA LEU A 31 19.44 -19.74 5.36
C LEU A 31 18.01 -20.30 5.36
N GLU A 32 17.74 -21.37 6.11
CA GLU A 32 16.40 -21.92 6.25
C GLU A 32 15.43 -20.88 6.82
N LEU A 33 15.85 -20.11 7.82
CA LEU A 33 15.04 -19.03 8.40
C LEU A 33 14.82 -17.85 7.44
N LEU A 34 15.82 -17.49 6.64
CA LEU A 34 15.74 -16.39 5.68
C LEU A 34 14.95 -16.75 4.40
N ILE A 35 14.98 -18.04 3.99
CA ILE A 35 14.21 -18.54 2.84
C ILE A 35 12.75 -18.75 3.20
N ARG A 36 12.43 -19.10 4.46
CA ARG A 36 11.05 -19.12 4.94
C ARG A 36 10.44 -17.75 4.66
N ASP A 37 9.36 -17.73 3.88
CA ASP A 37 8.65 -16.51 3.49
C ASP A 37 8.29 -15.71 4.73
N SER A 38 9.16 -14.77 5.06
CA SER A 38 8.97 -13.72 6.04
C SER A 38 8.47 -12.48 5.29
N SER A 39 7.62 -12.67 4.27
CA SER A 39 6.82 -11.55 3.78
C SER A 39 6.07 -11.04 5.00
N PRO A 40 6.25 -9.77 5.43
CA PRO A 40 5.47 -9.25 6.54
C PRO A 40 4.01 -9.50 6.17
N ALA A 41 3.31 -10.28 7.01
CA ALA A 41 1.93 -10.66 6.76
C ALA A 41 1.16 -9.42 6.28
N ARG A 42 0.20 -9.58 5.37
CA ARG A 42 -0.70 -8.51 4.92
C ARG A 42 -1.40 -7.90 6.14
N ASN A 43 -0.75 -6.95 6.79
CA ASN A 43 -1.15 -6.41 8.08
C ASN A 43 -1.80 -5.07 7.82
N VAL A 44 -3.12 -5.11 7.81
CA VAL A 44 -3.99 -3.95 7.64
C VAL A 44 -4.77 -3.64 8.93
N GLN A 45 -4.46 -4.32 10.04
CA GLN A 45 -5.24 -4.19 11.28
C GLN A 45 -5.11 -2.80 11.88
N ASP A 46 -3.88 -2.29 11.90
CA ASP A 46 -3.54 -0.91 12.28
C ASP A 46 -4.39 0.10 11.50
N SER A 47 -4.35 0.03 10.17
CA SER A 47 -5.11 0.92 9.29
C SER A 47 -6.62 0.73 9.45
N ARG A 48 -7.09 -0.49 9.68
CA ARG A 48 -8.51 -0.76 9.93
C ARG A 48 -8.99 -0.09 11.22
N GLY A 49 -8.20 -0.18 12.30
CA GLY A 49 -8.48 0.52 13.55
C GLY A 49 -8.53 2.03 13.33
N LEU A 50 -7.52 2.56 12.62
CA LEU A 50 -7.38 3.97 12.32
C LEU A 50 -8.56 4.53 11.51
N PHE A 51 -8.94 3.91 10.39
CA PHE A 51 -10.09 4.35 9.60
C PHE A 51 -11.41 4.24 10.36
N GLY A 52 -11.51 3.33 11.33
CA GLY A 52 -12.68 3.22 12.21
C GLY A 52 -12.91 4.44 13.12
N GLU A 53 -11.90 5.30 13.30
CA GLU A 53 -12.00 6.55 14.06
C GLU A 53 -12.51 7.74 13.21
N MET A 54 -12.64 7.59 11.89
CA MET A 54 -13.16 8.65 11.02
C MET A 54 -14.65 8.89 11.24
N GLU A 55 -15.07 10.15 11.40
CA GLU A 55 -16.48 10.50 11.64
C GLU A 55 -17.39 10.13 10.44
N SER A 56 -16.90 10.34 9.22
CA SER A 56 -17.60 10.00 7.98
C SER A 56 -16.79 9.03 7.16
N LEU A 57 -16.95 7.74 7.46
CA LEU A 57 -16.27 6.68 6.71
C LEU A 57 -17.01 6.41 5.39
N GLU A 58 -16.32 6.64 4.27
CA GLU A 58 -16.82 6.35 2.93
C GLU A 58 -15.86 5.46 2.13
N CYS A 59 -16.40 4.75 1.14
CA CYS A 59 -15.60 3.94 0.24
C CYS A 59 -14.80 4.87 -0.67
N VAL A 60 -13.47 4.77 -0.62
CA VAL A 60 -12.58 5.63 -1.42
C VAL A 60 -12.91 5.59 -2.93
N TRP A 61 -13.35 4.44 -3.46
CA TRP A 61 -13.62 4.27 -4.89
C TRP A 61 -15.02 4.68 -5.34
N THR A 62 -16.04 4.56 -4.47
CA THR A 62 -17.45 4.76 -4.86
C THR A 62 -18.11 5.96 -4.21
N GLY A 63 -17.58 6.46 -3.09
CA GLY A 63 -18.22 7.47 -2.25
C GLY A 63 -19.40 6.93 -1.42
N ASP A 64 -19.71 5.64 -1.51
CA ASP A 64 -20.75 5.05 -0.67
C ASP A 64 -20.33 5.10 0.81
N ARG A 65 -21.26 5.52 1.68
CA ARG A 65 -21.05 5.46 3.13
C ARG A 65 -20.83 4.02 3.60
N LEU A 66 -19.82 3.82 4.43
CA LEU A 66 -19.45 2.52 4.96
C LEU A 66 -20.08 2.28 6.33
N GLY A 67 -20.95 1.27 6.42
CA GLY A 67 -21.46 0.79 7.70
C GLY A 67 -20.39 0.02 8.48
N ARG A 68 -20.49 -0.04 9.82
CA ARG A 68 -19.46 -0.59 10.74
C ARG A 68 -18.84 -1.96 10.40
N ARG A 69 -19.53 -2.83 9.64
CA ARG A 69 -19.09 -4.20 9.34
C ARG A 69 -18.97 -4.53 7.84
N ALA A 70 -19.29 -3.61 6.94
CA ALA A 70 -19.42 -3.90 5.51
C ALA A 70 -18.26 -3.34 4.65
N TRP A 71 -17.06 -3.25 5.24
CA TRP A 71 -15.90 -2.65 4.58
C TRP A 71 -14.60 -3.34 5.00
N ASP A 72 -13.60 -3.21 4.14
CA ASP A 72 -12.24 -3.73 4.27
C ASP A 72 -11.20 -2.65 3.94
N VAL A 73 -9.96 -2.87 4.34
CA VAL A 73 -8.83 -2.06 3.89
C VAL A 73 -8.41 -2.54 2.50
N ASP A 74 -8.52 -1.66 1.52
CA ASP A 74 -8.07 -1.88 0.16
C ASP A 74 -6.63 -1.43 -0.02
N HIS A 75 -5.89 -2.20 -0.81
CA HIS A 75 -4.57 -1.86 -1.32
C HIS A 75 -4.78 -1.22 -2.69
N ALA A 76 -4.53 0.08 -2.81
CA ALA A 76 -4.78 0.77 -4.07
C ALA A 76 -3.93 0.16 -5.20
N ILE A 77 -2.63 0.04 -4.97
CA ILE A 77 -1.77 -0.89 -5.70
C ILE A 77 -1.80 -2.23 -4.97
N ALA A 78 -2.31 -3.26 -5.63
CA ALA A 78 -2.55 -4.56 -5.02
C ALA A 78 -1.30 -5.14 -4.36
N TYR A 79 -1.47 -5.76 -3.18
CA TYR A 79 -0.36 -6.35 -2.43
C TYR A 79 0.38 -7.42 -3.24
N SER A 80 -0.31 -8.17 -4.09
CA SER A 80 0.28 -9.15 -5.02
C SER A 80 1.28 -8.53 -6.01
N LEU A 81 1.19 -7.22 -6.28
CA LEU A 81 2.05 -6.53 -7.23
C LEU A 81 3.29 -5.92 -6.55
N TRP A 82 3.10 -5.29 -5.38
CA TRP A 82 4.13 -4.45 -4.73
C TRP A 82 4.53 -4.92 -3.33
N HIS A 83 3.83 -5.88 -2.73
CA HIS A 83 4.02 -6.34 -1.34
C HIS A 83 4.06 -5.18 -0.33
N ASN A 84 3.31 -4.12 -0.62
CA ASN A 84 3.39 -2.84 0.09
C ASN A 84 2.21 -2.69 1.05
N ASN A 85 2.50 -2.53 2.36
CA ASN A 85 1.54 -2.26 3.43
C ASN A 85 1.66 -0.84 4.00
N ASP A 86 2.28 0.07 3.26
CA ASP A 86 2.46 1.45 3.66
C ASP A 86 1.12 2.19 3.68
N LEU A 87 0.98 3.08 4.65
CA LEU A 87 -0.24 3.83 4.93
C LEU A 87 -0.74 4.65 3.74
N TRP A 88 0.15 5.16 2.88
CA TRP A 88 -0.24 5.91 1.70
C TRP A 88 -0.96 5.04 0.65
N ASN A 89 -0.77 3.71 0.67
CA ASN A 89 -1.36 2.76 -0.28
C ASN A 89 -2.66 2.11 0.24
N LEU A 90 -3.06 2.41 1.48
CA LEU A 90 -4.17 1.76 2.15
C LEU A 90 -5.36 2.71 2.26
N PHE A 91 -6.55 2.20 1.95
CA PHE A 91 -7.78 3.00 1.98
C PHE A 91 -9.00 2.19 2.45
N PRO A 92 -10.02 2.82 3.03
CA PRO A 92 -11.28 2.16 3.33
C PRO A 92 -12.09 1.93 2.04
N ALA A 93 -12.53 0.70 1.82
CA ALA A 93 -13.40 0.36 0.69
C ALA A 93 -14.51 -0.60 1.10
N ALA A 94 -15.67 -0.51 0.44
CA ALA A 94 -16.72 -1.50 0.63
C ALA A 94 -16.20 -2.89 0.26
N SER A 95 -16.53 -3.91 1.05
CA SER A 95 -16.01 -5.27 0.85
C SER A 95 -16.35 -5.82 -0.54
N SER A 96 -17.54 -5.49 -1.07
CA SER A 96 -17.95 -5.84 -2.43
C SER A 96 -17.06 -5.17 -3.49
N THR A 97 -16.79 -3.88 -3.33
CA THR A 97 -15.95 -3.08 -4.23
C THR A 97 -14.50 -3.57 -4.23
N ASN A 98 -13.91 -3.81 -3.05
CA ASN A 98 -12.56 -4.37 -2.91
C ASN A 98 -12.46 -5.73 -3.62
N ARG A 99 -13.42 -6.64 -3.38
CA ARG A 99 -13.49 -7.94 -4.06
C ARG A 99 -13.72 -7.85 -5.57
N ASN A 100 -14.39 -6.81 -6.06
CA ASN A 100 -14.59 -6.58 -7.49
C ASN A 100 -13.32 -6.01 -8.15
N LYS A 101 -12.63 -5.09 -7.48
CA LYS A 101 -11.33 -4.55 -7.93
C LYS A 101 -10.27 -5.65 -8.06
N ARG A 102 -10.14 -6.52 -7.05
CA ARG A 102 -9.09 -7.57 -6.99
C ARG A 102 -7.69 -6.97 -7.17
N ASP A 103 -6.85 -7.62 -7.98
CA ASP A 103 -5.49 -7.18 -8.29
C ASP A 103 -5.42 -6.09 -9.39
N ARG A 104 -6.56 -5.61 -9.88
CA ARG A 104 -6.62 -4.56 -10.90
C ARG A 104 -6.34 -3.18 -10.29
N LEU A 105 -5.93 -2.26 -11.16
CA LEU A 105 -5.60 -0.89 -10.76
C LEU A 105 -6.72 0.08 -11.13
N PRO A 106 -7.07 1.05 -10.26
CA PRO A 106 -7.98 2.12 -10.62
C PRO A 106 -7.56 2.82 -11.91
N THR A 107 -8.52 3.26 -12.73
CA THR A 107 -8.22 4.12 -13.87
C THR A 107 -7.77 5.50 -13.41
N ARG A 108 -7.00 6.20 -14.26
CA ARG A 108 -6.64 7.60 -14.03
C ARG A 108 -7.87 8.49 -13.81
N ARG A 109 -8.93 8.28 -14.59
CA ARG A 109 -10.20 9.00 -14.47
C ARG A 109 -10.83 8.83 -13.09
N LEU A 110 -10.83 7.59 -12.55
CA LEU A 110 -11.35 7.31 -11.22
C LEU A 110 -10.50 7.97 -10.14
N LEU A 111 -9.17 7.90 -10.25
CA LEU A 111 -8.26 8.56 -9.32
C LEU A 111 -8.53 10.07 -9.28
N ASP A 112 -8.63 10.72 -10.44
CA ASP A 112 -8.90 12.16 -10.51
C ASP A 112 -10.27 12.52 -9.93
N HIS A 113 -11.30 11.69 -10.16
CA HIS A 113 -12.65 11.88 -9.59
C HIS A 113 -12.68 11.70 -8.06
N ARG A 114 -11.80 10.86 -7.51
CA ARG A 114 -11.73 10.55 -6.06
C ARG A 114 -10.53 11.20 -5.37
N ARG A 115 -9.93 12.19 -6.02
CA ARG A 115 -8.73 12.90 -5.55
C ARG A 115 -8.89 13.46 -4.15
N GLU A 116 -9.98 14.19 -3.91
CA GLU A 116 -10.27 14.84 -2.63
C GLU A 116 -10.35 13.80 -1.51
N THR A 117 -11.20 12.77 -1.65
CA THR A 117 -11.31 11.67 -0.66
C THR A 117 -9.98 10.97 -0.39
N ILE A 118 -9.16 10.74 -1.43
CA ILE A 118 -7.83 10.13 -1.28
C ILE A 118 -6.92 11.03 -0.43
N GLN A 119 -6.88 12.33 -0.75
CA GLN A 119 -6.08 13.31 -0.02
C GLN A 119 -6.56 13.48 1.42
N GLU A 120 -7.87 13.57 1.66
CA GLU A 120 -8.45 13.62 3.00
C GLU A 120 -8.10 12.38 3.84
N THR A 121 -8.10 11.20 3.23
CA THR A 121 -7.68 9.96 3.90
C THR A 121 -6.22 10.04 4.33
N TRP A 122 -5.33 10.51 3.45
CA TRP A 122 -3.92 10.71 3.78
C TRP A 122 -3.72 11.76 4.87
N GLU A 123 -4.42 12.88 4.79
CA GLU A 123 -4.36 13.93 5.81
C GLU A 123 -4.80 13.41 7.17
N PHE A 124 -5.92 12.67 7.23
CA PHE A 124 -6.38 12.02 8.44
C PHE A 124 -5.33 11.06 9.02
N VAL A 125 -4.79 10.16 8.20
CA VAL A 125 -3.78 9.19 8.65
C VAL A 125 -2.51 9.88 9.11
N SER A 126 -2.05 10.89 8.37
CA SER A 126 -0.87 11.69 8.72
C SER A 126 -1.07 12.50 10.01
N SER A 127 -2.30 12.93 10.32
CA SER A 127 -2.60 13.64 11.57
C SER A 127 -2.47 12.75 12.80
N LYS A 128 -2.71 11.44 12.64
CA LYS A 128 -2.65 10.44 13.71
C LYS A 128 -1.25 9.88 13.86
N TRP A 129 -0.62 9.47 12.74
CA TRP A 129 0.72 8.87 12.72
C TRP A 129 1.67 9.57 11.74
N PRO A 130 2.04 10.84 12.01
CA PRO A 130 2.81 11.64 11.06
C PRO A 130 4.17 11.02 10.73
N ALA A 131 4.94 10.62 11.76
CA ALA A 131 6.28 10.09 11.56
C ALA A 131 6.30 8.84 10.67
N ARG A 132 5.36 7.91 10.89
CA ARG A 132 5.22 6.69 10.09
C ARG A 132 4.77 7.01 8.67
N PHE A 133 3.70 7.79 8.51
CA PHE A 133 3.13 8.12 7.21
C PHE A 133 4.16 8.81 6.30
N PHE A 134 4.84 9.86 6.78
CA PHE A 134 5.82 10.58 5.98
C PHE A 134 7.10 9.78 5.73
N HIS A 135 7.50 8.89 6.65
CA HIS A 135 8.61 7.97 6.40
C HIS A 135 8.31 7.01 5.25
N GLU A 136 7.12 6.39 5.28
CA GLU A 136 6.67 5.45 4.25
C GLU A 136 6.44 6.15 2.90
N ALA A 137 5.85 7.35 2.91
CA ALA A 137 5.58 8.12 1.69
C ALA A 137 6.84 8.68 1.02
N LYS A 138 7.95 8.85 1.75
CA LYS A 138 9.22 9.41 1.23
C LYS A 138 9.81 8.59 0.08
N LEU A 139 9.44 7.32 -0.06
CA LEU A 139 9.89 6.44 -1.14
C LEU A 139 9.29 6.80 -2.52
N PHE A 140 8.23 7.63 -2.57
CA PHE A 140 7.48 7.97 -3.79
C PHE A 140 7.79 9.34 -4.41
N GLY A 141 8.61 10.17 -3.76
CA GLY A 141 8.91 11.50 -4.28
C GLY A 141 9.60 12.37 -3.24
N ASP A 142 10.28 13.41 -3.74
CA ASP A 142 11.08 14.38 -2.99
C ASP A 142 10.50 14.70 -1.61
N ALA A 143 11.39 14.72 -0.61
CA ALA A 143 11.16 14.99 0.82
C ALA A 143 9.74 15.50 1.15
N LEU A 144 8.77 14.57 1.18
CA LEU A 144 7.43 14.84 1.68
C LEU A 144 7.56 14.99 3.20
N ASP A 145 7.60 16.23 3.68
CA ASP A 145 7.47 16.54 5.10
C ASP A 145 6.08 17.12 5.38
N ALA A 146 5.67 17.03 6.65
CA ALA A 146 4.40 17.59 7.13
C ALA A 146 4.34 19.12 6.99
N GLY A 147 5.49 19.79 6.91
CA GLY A 147 5.61 21.24 6.83
C GLY A 147 5.50 21.80 5.42
N ALA A 148 5.69 20.98 4.38
CA ALA A 148 5.65 21.43 3.00
C ALA A 148 4.23 21.65 2.54
N LYS A 149 3.92 22.91 2.21
CA LYS A 149 2.65 23.30 1.59
C LYS A 149 2.35 22.44 0.37
N GLY A 150 1.13 21.91 0.28
CA GLY A 150 0.67 21.14 -0.88
C GLY A 150 1.25 19.73 -0.98
N TRP A 151 1.74 19.13 0.11
CA TRP A 151 2.19 17.74 0.10
C TRP A 151 1.13 16.72 -0.38
N PRO A 152 -0.19 16.85 -0.10
CA PRO A 152 -1.17 15.86 -0.56
C PRO A 152 -1.26 15.82 -2.08
N GLU A 153 -1.19 16.99 -2.73
CA GLU A 153 -1.21 17.09 -4.20
C GLU A 153 0.07 16.54 -4.83
N ARG A 154 1.24 16.75 -4.20
CA ARG A 154 2.50 16.15 -4.69
C ARG A 154 2.44 14.62 -4.57
N LEU A 155 2.02 14.10 -3.42
CA LEU A 155 1.86 12.66 -3.22
C LEU A 155 0.83 12.08 -4.20
N PHE A 156 -0.27 12.80 -4.47
CA PHE A 156 -1.27 12.37 -5.44
C PHE A 156 -0.72 12.20 -6.86
N ARG A 157 0.17 13.11 -7.29
CA ARG A 157 0.83 13.01 -8.60
C ARG A 157 1.75 11.79 -8.66
N SER A 158 2.62 11.62 -7.67
CA SER A 158 3.50 10.44 -7.57
C SER A 158 2.70 9.13 -7.51
N PHE A 159 1.59 9.13 -6.77
CA PHE A 159 0.70 7.99 -6.65
C PHE A 159 0.06 7.62 -8.00
N CYS A 160 -0.43 8.61 -8.75
CA CYS A 160 -0.95 8.37 -10.10
C CYS A 160 0.15 7.85 -11.05
N GLU A 161 1.36 8.40 -10.98
CA GLU A 161 2.49 7.95 -11.79
C GLU A 161 2.87 6.50 -11.46
N ALA A 162 2.96 6.14 -10.17
CA ALA A 162 3.21 4.77 -9.72
C ALA A 162 2.15 3.78 -10.25
N MET A 163 0.89 4.18 -10.28
CA MET A 163 -0.20 3.40 -10.87
C MET A 163 -0.02 3.19 -12.38
N GLU A 164 0.32 4.25 -13.12
CA GLU A 164 0.58 4.18 -14.57
C GLU A 164 1.76 3.29 -14.90
N ILE A 165 2.89 3.48 -14.22
CA ILE A 165 4.09 2.67 -14.41
C ILE A 165 3.81 1.21 -14.09
N THR A 166 3.09 0.92 -12.99
CA THR A 166 2.75 -0.45 -12.62
C THR A 166 1.89 -1.13 -13.67
N ALA A 167 0.84 -0.46 -14.14
CA ALA A 167 -0.05 -1.02 -15.15
C ALA A 167 0.71 -1.35 -16.44
N LEU A 168 1.60 -0.46 -16.89
CA LEU A 168 2.42 -0.66 -18.08
C LEU A 168 3.44 -1.78 -17.91
N GLN A 169 4.18 -1.79 -16.80
CA GLN A 169 5.25 -2.78 -16.56
C GLN A 169 4.72 -4.20 -16.30
N ARG A 170 3.54 -4.31 -15.67
CA ARG A 170 2.96 -5.59 -15.25
C ARG A 170 1.82 -6.06 -16.15
N GLY A 171 1.38 -5.26 -17.13
CA GLY A 171 0.25 -5.57 -18.00
C GLY A 171 -1.07 -5.75 -17.24
N VAL A 172 -1.24 -5.02 -16.14
CA VAL A 172 -2.40 -5.18 -15.23
C VAL A 172 -3.60 -4.40 -15.76
N GLU A 173 -4.77 -5.04 -15.77
CA GLU A 173 -6.01 -4.41 -16.19
C GLU A 173 -6.39 -3.19 -15.34
N ARG A 174 -7.03 -2.22 -15.99
CA ARG A 174 -7.64 -1.09 -15.31
C ARG A 174 -9.06 -1.39 -14.85
N TRP A 175 -9.46 -0.74 -13.77
CA TRP A 175 -10.73 -0.98 -13.12
C TRP A 175 -11.45 0.32 -12.75
N GLU A 176 -12.78 0.29 -12.88
CA GLU A 176 -13.70 1.29 -12.36
C GLU A 176 -14.91 0.60 -11.74
N PRO A 177 -15.53 1.18 -10.69
CA PRO A 177 -16.77 0.67 -10.16
C PRO A 177 -17.90 0.85 -11.17
N GLU A 178 -18.83 -0.11 -11.19
CA GLU A 178 -20.05 0.01 -11.98
C GLU A 178 -20.82 1.27 -11.54
N LYS A 179 -21.21 2.11 -12.51
CA LYS A 179 -22.04 3.28 -12.21
C LYS A 179 -23.38 2.78 -11.69
N LYS A 180 -23.74 3.15 -10.45
CA LYS A 180 -25.14 3.09 -10.05
C LYS A 180 -25.91 4.00 -11.00
N GLN A 181 -26.83 3.44 -11.77
CA GLN A 181 -27.82 4.25 -12.47
C GLN A 181 -28.57 5.04 -11.38
N CYS A 182 -28.38 6.36 -11.35
CA CYS A 182 -29.28 7.22 -10.61
C CYS A 182 -30.65 7.05 -11.25
N ALA A 183 -31.59 6.44 -10.51
CA ALA A 183 -33.01 6.46 -10.81
C ALA A 183 -33.60 7.78 -10.33
#